data_AF-A0A4Q3IST7-F1
#
_entry.id   AF-A0A4Q3IST7-F1
#
_cell.length_a   1.000
_cell.length_b   1.000
_cell.length_c   1.000
_cell.angle_alpha   90.00
_cell.angle_beta   90.00
_cell.angle_gamma   90.00
#
_symmetry.space_group_name_H-M   'P 1'
#
loop_
_entity.id
_entity.type
_entity.pdbx_description
1 polymer ?
#
loop_
_entity_poly.entity_id
_entity_poly.type
_entity_poly.pdbx_seq_one_letter_code
_entity_poly.pdbx_strand_id
1 'polypeptide(L)' 'SDRSDGKIAHLDGLNLSRAWCWRALAGALPEGDARRAVATAAAAEHLAAGIPHIAGDYMGEHWLASFAVLALEEEP' A
#
# COMPACT_ATOMS: atom_id res chain seq x y z
N SER A 1 8.51 4.13 18.95
CA SER A 1 8.32 2.68 19.15
C SER A 1 9.52 1.95 18.59
N ASP A 2 9.75 0.71 19.00
CA ASP A 2 10.81 -0.15 18.47
C ASP A 2 10.36 -0.76 17.13
N ARG A 3 11.06 -0.43 16.05
CA ARG A 3 10.70 -0.83 14.67
C ARG A 3 11.29 -2.19 14.29
N SER A 4 12.15 -2.78 15.12
CA SER A 4 12.63 -4.17 14.98
C SER A 4 11.63 -5.19 15.54
N ASP A 5 10.57 -4.73 16.23
CA ASP A 5 9.43 -5.56 16.56
C ASP A 5 8.64 -5.86 15.27
N GLY A 6 8.68 -7.13 14.85
CA GLY A 6 7.97 -7.61 13.66
C GLY A 6 6.47 -7.28 13.67
N LYS A 7 5.83 -7.05 14.83
CA LYS A 7 4.42 -6.62 14.89
C LYS A 7 4.20 -5.23 14.28
N ILE A 8 5.19 -4.35 14.40
CA ILE A 8 5.12 -3.00 13.83
C ILE A 8 5.40 -3.05 12.33
N ALA A 9 6.28 -3.93 11.85
CA ALA A 9 6.50 -4.16 10.42
C ALA A 9 5.23 -4.66 9.69
N HIS A 10 4.36 -5.43 10.34
CA HIS A 10 3.07 -5.85 9.76
C HIS A 10 2.12 -4.67 9.50
N LEU A 11 2.24 -3.56 10.24
CA LEU A 11 1.42 -2.37 10.01
C LEU A 11 1.81 -1.65 8.73
N ASP A 12 3.10 -1.68 8.38
CA ASP A 12 3.61 -1.10 7.13
C ASP A 12 3.11 -1.93 5.93
N GLY A 13 3.14 -3.27 6.02
CA GLY A 13 2.54 -4.15 5.01
C GLY A 13 1.02 -4.03 4.88
N LEU A 14 0.31 -3.80 5.99
CA LEU A 14 -1.12 -3.51 5.97
C LEU A 14 -1.41 -2.20 5.22
N ASN A 15 -0.60 -1.16 5.42
CA ASN A 15 -0.72 0.10 4.69
C ASN A 15 -0.52 -0.11 3.19
N LEU A 16 0.51 -0.85 2.76
CA LEU A 16 0.73 -1.17 1.34
C LEU A 16 -0.44 -1.96 0.73
N SER A 17 -0.95 -2.97 1.45
CA SER A 17 -2.11 -3.75 1.00
C SER A 17 -3.36 -2.87 0.82
N ARG A 18 -3.58 -1.93 1.74
CA ARG A 18 -4.70 -0.98 1.64
C ARG A 18 -4.52 -0.01 0.48
N ALA A 19 -3.29 0.46 0.23
CA ALA A 19 -2.99 1.32 -0.90
C ALA A 19 -3.39 0.64 -2.23
N TRP A 20 -3.04 -0.64 -2.39
CA TRP A 20 -3.43 -1.43 -3.56
C TRP A 20 -4.95 -1.61 -3.67
N CYS A 21 -5.63 -2.02 -2.60
CA CYS A 21 -7.08 -2.19 -2.60
C CYS A 21 -7.82 -0.90 -3.01
N TRP A 22 -7.37 0.26 -2.52
CA TRP A 22 -7.97 1.54 -2.87
C TRP A 22 -7.75 1.92 -4.35
N ARG A 23 -6.59 1.61 -4.93
CA ARG A 23 -6.35 1.78 -6.39
C ARG A 23 -7.29 0.90 -7.21
N ALA A 24 -7.43 -0.38 -6.84
CA ALA A 24 -8.33 -1.30 -7.51
C ALA A 24 -9.80 -0.82 -7.45
N LEU A 25 -10.24 -0.33 -6.29
CA LEU A 25 -11.57 0.27 -6.14
C LEU A 25 -11.75 1.52 -7.02
N ALA A 26 -10.73 2.39 -7.10
CA ALA A 26 -10.77 3.56 -7.97
C ALA A 26 -10.89 3.19 -9.46
N GLY A 27 -10.19 2.14 -9.90
CA GLY A 27 -10.25 1.62 -11.28
C GLY A 27 -11.57 0.93 -11.62
N ALA A 28 -12.22 0.29 -10.65
CA ALA A 28 -13.52 -0.39 -10.85
C ALA A 28 -14.72 0.57 -10.92
N LEU A 29 -14.55 1.85 -10.59
CA LEU A 29 -15.62 2.85 -10.60
C LEU A 29 -15.76 3.53 -11.99
N PRO A 30 -16.99 3.88 -12.41
CA PRO A 30 -17.21 4.58 -13.67
C PRO A 30 -16.40 5.88 -13.79
N GLU A 31 -16.07 6.26 -15.02
CA GLU A 31 -15.44 7.55 -15.29
C GLU A 31 -16.32 8.71 -14.80
N GLY A 32 -15.69 9.70 -14.15
CA GLY A 32 -16.40 10.83 -13.54
C GLY A 32 -17.06 10.56 -12.18
N ASP A 33 -17.01 9.33 -11.65
CA ASP A 33 -17.53 9.04 -10.30
C ASP A 33 -16.69 9.75 -9.23
N ALA A 34 -17.34 10.60 -8.42
CA ALA A 34 -16.68 11.40 -7.39
C ALA A 34 -15.93 10.56 -6.34
N ARG A 35 -16.31 9.29 -6.14
CA ARG A 35 -15.64 8.38 -5.21
C ARG A 35 -14.25 7.98 -5.68
N ARG A 36 -13.94 8.10 -6.98
CA ARG A 36 -12.60 7.84 -7.53
C ARG A 36 -11.57 8.76 -6.89
N ALA A 37 -11.87 10.06 -6.75
CA ALA A 37 -10.96 11.02 -6.13
C ALA A 37 -10.66 10.65 -4.67
N VAL A 38 -11.68 10.23 -3.92
CA VAL A 38 -11.53 9.78 -2.52
C VAL A 38 -10.68 8.51 -2.43
N ALA A 39 -10.96 7.52 -3.29
CA ALA A 39 -10.21 6.27 -3.33
C ALA A 39 -8.73 6.50 -3.70
N THR A 40 -8.46 7.34 -4.70
CA THR A 40 -7.09 7.69 -5.09
C THR A 40 -6.33 8.43 -3.98
N ALA A 41 -6.99 9.35 -3.26
CA ALA A 41 -6.38 10.04 -2.12
C ALA A 41 -6.04 9.06 -0.98
N ALA A 42 -6.98 8.18 -0.62
CA ALA A 42 -6.75 7.15 0.39
C ALA A 42 -5.62 6.18 0.00
N ALA A 43 -5.53 5.82 -1.28
CA ALA A 43 -4.41 5.01 -1.77
C ALA A 43 -3.06 5.70 -1.58
N ALA A 44 -2.97 7.00 -1.90
CA ALA A 44 -1.75 7.77 -1.77
C ALA A 44 -1.30 7.92 -0.31
N GLU A 45 -2.23 8.17 0.62
CA GLU A 45 -1.94 8.27 2.05
C GLU A 45 -1.40 6.96 2.62
N HIS A 46 -2.05 5.84 2.30
CA HIS A 46 -1.59 4.52 2.73
C HIS A 46 -0.22 4.15 2.14
N LEU A 47 0.01 4.49 0.86
CA LEU A 47 1.29 4.24 0.22
C LEU A 47 2.42 5.05 0.88
N ALA A 48 2.19 6.33 1.13
CA ALA A 48 3.16 7.21 1.80
C ALA A 48 3.49 6.74 3.22
N ALA A 49 2.52 6.15 3.93
CA ALA A 49 2.72 5.59 5.25
C ALA A 49 3.52 4.27 5.23
N GLY A 50 3.38 3.43 4.19
CA GLY A 50 4.01 2.12 4.09
C GLY A 50 5.39 2.10 3.40
N ILE A 51 5.61 2.93 2.38
CA ILE A 51 6.82 2.92 1.54
C ILE A 51 8.14 3.10 2.34
N PRO A 52 8.25 4.05 3.28
CA PRO A 52 9.54 4.37 3.91
C PRO A 52 10.19 3.22 4.70
N HIS A 53 9.47 2.11 4.90
CA HIS A 53 9.87 0.99 5.76
C HIS A 53 10.00 -0.34 5.01
N ILE A 54 9.97 -0.31 3.66
CA ILE A 54 10.10 -1.51 2.81
C ILE A 54 11.52 -2.09 2.82
N ALA A 55 12.57 -1.27 3.06
CA ALA A 55 13.96 -1.70 3.01
C ALA A 55 14.65 -1.58 4.39
N GLY A 56 15.41 -2.60 4.79
CA GLY A 56 16.27 -2.54 5.99
C GLY A 56 16.32 -3.80 6.87
N ASP A 57 15.37 -4.73 6.79
CA ASP A 57 15.44 -6.03 7.45
C ASP A 57 14.84 -7.17 6.61
N TYR A 58 15.18 -8.42 6.96
CA TYR A 58 14.73 -9.63 6.26
C TYR A 58 13.20 -9.75 6.18
N MET A 59 12.46 -9.27 7.18
CA MET A 59 10.99 -9.32 7.18
C MET A 59 10.38 -8.31 6.21
N GLY A 60 10.99 -7.12 6.08
CA GLY A 60 10.63 -6.14 5.06
C GLY A 60 10.94 -6.65 3.65
N GLU A 61 12.16 -7.15 3.44
CA GLU A 61 12.63 -7.55 2.11
C GLU A 61 11.98 -8.84 1.57
N HIS A 62 11.64 -9.81 2.43
CA HIS A 62 11.09 -11.10 1.99
C HIS A 62 9.55 -11.11 1.85
N TRP A 63 8.82 -10.27 2.59
CA TRP A 63 7.35 -10.29 2.61
C TRP A 63 6.72 -9.07 1.93
N LEU A 64 7.30 -7.87 2.08
CA LEU A 64 6.70 -6.64 1.52
C LEU A 64 6.95 -6.48 0.03
N ALA A 65 7.96 -7.14 -0.54
CA ALA A 65 8.27 -7.03 -1.96
C ALA A 65 7.09 -7.45 -2.86
N SER A 66 6.38 -8.53 -2.53
CA SER A 66 5.20 -8.96 -3.31
C SER A 66 4.04 -7.97 -3.22
N PHE A 67 3.82 -7.37 -2.05
CA PHE A 67 2.81 -6.32 -1.87
C PHE A 67 3.20 -5.02 -2.57
N ALA A 68 4.48 -4.67 -2.57
CA ALA A 68 5.00 -3.48 -3.24
C ALA A 68 4.87 -3.61 -4.77
N VAL A 69 5.15 -4.78 -5.34
CA VAL A 69 4.93 -5.05 -6.77
C VAL A 69 3.45 -4.91 -7.13
N LEU A 70 2.54 -5.55 -6.38
CA LEU A 70 1.10 -5.39 -6.59
C LEU A 70 0.65 -3.92 -6.45
N ALA A 71 1.18 -3.19 -5.48
CA ALA A 71 0.84 -1.80 -5.25
C ALA A 71 1.37 -0.85 -6.34
N LEU A 72 2.47 -1.21 -7.01
CA LEU A 72 3.13 -0.42 -8.06
C LEU A 72 2.67 -0.78 -9.47
N GLU A 73 2.00 -1.91 -9.69
CA GLU A 73 1.34 -2.17 -10.96
C GLU A 73 0.22 -1.15 -11.19
N GLU A 74 0.35 -0.40 -12.29
CA GLU A 74 -0.60 0.64 -12.67
C GLU A 74 -1.83 0.08 -13.41
N GLU A 75 -1.75 -1.10 -14.04
CA GLU A 75 -2.85 -1.87 -14.62
C GLU A 75 -2.44 -3.36 -14.80
N PRO A 76 -3.39 -4.32 -14.91
CA PRO A 76 -3.09 -5.72 -15.25
C PRO A 76 -2.54 -5.91 -16.69
#